data_AF-A0A960S8H9-F1
#
_entry.id   AF-A0A960S8H9-F1
#
_cell.length_a   1.000
_cell.length_b   1.000
_cell.length_c   1.000
_cell.angle_alpha   90.00
_cell.angle_beta   90.00
_cell.angle_gamma   90.00
#
_symmetry.space_group_name_H-M   'P 1'
#
loop_
_entity.id
_entity.type
_entity.pdbx_description
1 polymer ?
#
loop_
_entity_poly.entity_id
_entity_poly.type
_entity_poly.pdbx_seq_one_letter_code
_entity_poly.pdbx_strand_id
1 'polypeptide(L)'
;YADIVAERTRLDTNRTIKSLNDREFKSFLEAIEYVEGWKVGKEDFIERWIISGVHKKRGVIFEYCLVKTREEKWVLKSEAVHLAKQGLIQANLVQPSRRTPYLRPYKRKCSFACLV
;
A
#
# COMPACT_ATOMS: atom_id res chain seq x y z
N TYR A 1 -24.13 -17.11 -9.13
CA TYR A 1 -23.86 -15.74 -9.59
C TYR A 1 -24.58 -15.44 -10.90
N ALA A 2 -24.35 -16.23 -11.96
CA ALA A 2 -24.97 -16.02 -13.28
C ALA A 2 -26.51 -15.98 -13.26
N ASP A 3 -27.17 -16.90 -12.54
CA ASP A 3 -28.65 -16.96 -12.49
C ASP A 3 -29.27 -15.71 -11.84
N ILE A 4 -28.61 -15.16 -10.82
CA ILE A 4 -29.07 -13.95 -10.12
C ILE A 4 -28.89 -12.71 -11.01
N VAL A 5 -27.79 -12.66 -11.78
CA VAL A 5 -27.56 -11.60 -12.77
C VAL A 5 -28.60 -11.71 -13.89
N ALA A 6 -28.89 -12.91 -14.38
CA ALA A 6 -29.89 -13.16 -15.41
C ALA A 6 -31.31 -12.79 -14.94
N GLU A 7 -31.70 -13.18 -13.72
CA GLU A 7 -33.00 -12.84 -13.12
C GLU A 7 -33.21 -11.32 -13.03
N ARG A 8 -32.14 -10.59 -12.67
CA ARG A 8 -32.19 -9.15 -12.46
C ARG A 8 -32.17 -8.33 -13.75
N THR A 9 -31.43 -8.81 -14.74
CA THR A 9 -31.25 -8.12 -16.03
C THR A 9 -32.27 -8.55 -17.08
N ARG A 10 -32.92 -9.71 -16.86
CA ARG A 10 -33.79 -10.40 -17.83
C ARG A 10 -33.10 -10.64 -19.18
N LEU A 11 -31.77 -10.69 -19.19
CA LEU A 11 -30.99 -10.98 -20.39
C LEU A 11 -30.98 -12.49 -20.66
N ASP A 12 -31.06 -12.84 -21.94
CA ASP A 12 -30.89 -14.23 -22.38
C ASP A 12 -29.44 -14.65 -22.14
N THR A 13 -29.25 -15.67 -21.32
CA THR A 13 -27.95 -16.23 -20.94
C THR A 13 -27.18 -16.85 -22.11
N ASN A 14 -27.85 -17.13 -23.23
CA ASN A 14 -27.22 -17.65 -24.44
C ASN A 14 -26.64 -16.55 -25.35
N ARG A 15 -26.95 -15.27 -25.07
CA ARG A 15 -26.41 -14.14 -25.83
C ARG A 15 -24.96 -13.86 -25.42
N THR A 16 -24.14 -13.51 -26.40
CA THR A 16 -22.77 -13.07 -26.12
C THR A 16 -22.76 -11.64 -25.59
N ILE A 17 -21.83 -11.33 -24.69
CA ILE A 17 -21.68 -9.97 -24.10
C ILE A 17 -21.49 -8.90 -25.20
N LYS A 18 -20.80 -9.23 -26.28
CA LYS A 18 -20.59 -8.33 -27.44
C LYS A 18 -21.87 -7.96 -28.18
N SER A 19 -22.94 -8.73 -28.00
CA SER A 19 -24.24 -8.47 -28.63
C SER A 19 -25.15 -7.57 -27.81
N LEU A 20 -24.72 -7.16 -26.61
CA LEU A 20 -25.49 -6.26 -25.75
C LEU A 20 -25.36 -4.82 -26.24
N ASN A 21 -26.47 -4.09 -26.25
CA ASN A 21 -26.43 -2.64 -26.44
C ASN A 21 -25.98 -1.92 -25.15
N ASP A 22 -25.68 -0.63 -25.23
CA ASP A 22 -25.15 0.14 -24.09
C ASP A 22 -26.04 0.08 -22.84
N ARG A 23 -27.36 0.06 -23.03
CA ARG A 23 -28.33 -0.02 -21.92
C ARG A 23 -28.32 -1.40 -21.27
N GLU A 24 -28.35 -2.45 -22.09
CA GLU A 24 -28.25 -3.84 -21.63
C GLU A 24 -26.93 -4.10 -20.91
N PHE A 25 -25.82 -3.58 -21.47
CA PHE A 25 -24.50 -3.72 -20.89
C PHE A 25 -24.38 -2.99 -19.54
N LYS A 26 -24.95 -1.78 -19.43
CA LYS A 26 -24.98 -1.04 -18.16
C LYS A 26 -25.75 -1.81 -17.08
N SER A 27 -26.95 -2.31 -17.40
CA SER A 27 -27.73 -3.12 -16.44
C SER A 27 -27.02 -4.42 -16.06
N PHE A 28 -26.28 -5.02 -17.00
CA PHE A 28 -25.44 -6.20 -16.74
C PHE A 28 -24.32 -5.89 -15.75
N LEU A 29 -23.61 -4.76 -15.91
CA LEU A 29 -22.58 -4.32 -14.96
C LEU A 29 -23.15 -4.03 -13.57
N GLU A 30 -24.24 -3.28 -13.47
CA GLU A 30 -24.90 -2.96 -12.18
C GLU A 30 -25.34 -4.22 -11.44
N ALA A 31 -25.81 -5.23 -12.18
CA ALA A 31 -26.18 -6.52 -11.60
C ALA A 31 -24.96 -7.30 -11.09
N ILE A 32 -23.84 -7.30 -11.82
CA ILE A 32 -22.59 -7.91 -11.34
C ILE A 32 -22.09 -7.21 -10.08
N GLU A 33 -22.03 -5.87 -10.07
CA GLU A 33 -21.60 -5.07 -8.93
C GLU A 33 -22.42 -5.37 -7.67
N TYR A 34 -23.74 -5.52 -7.83
CA TYR A 34 -24.62 -5.90 -6.74
C TYR A 34 -24.32 -7.30 -6.19
N VAL A 35 -24.19 -8.31 -7.06
CA VAL A 35 -24.07 -9.71 -6.62
C VAL A 35 -22.67 -9.99 -6.06
N GLU A 36 -21.64 -9.42 -6.65
CA GLU A 36 -20.26 -9.58 -6.19
C GLU A 36 -19.93 -8.64 -5.01
N GLY A 37 -20.80 -7.65 -4.73
CA GLY A 37 -20.63 -6.75 -3.60
C GLY A 37 -19.34 -5.94 -3.71
N TRP A 38 -19.01 -5.47 -4.92
CA TRP A 38 -17.82 -4.65 -5.18
C TRP A 38 -17.94 -3.35 -4.40
N LYS A 39 -17.45 -3.38 -3.16
CA LYS A 39 -17.00 -2.16 -2.51
C LYS A 39 -15.77 -1.74 -3.28
N VAL A 40 -15.80 -0.52 -3.85
CA VAL A 40 -14.60 0.15 -4.35
C VAL A 40 -13.52 -0.12 -3.31
N GLY A 41 -12.49 -0.88 -3.70
CA GLY A 41 -11.40 -1.18 -2.79
C GLY A 41 -10.86 0.15 -2.31
N LYS A 42 -11.07 0.47 -1.03
CA LYS A 42 -10.12 1.34 -0.37
C LYS A 42 -8.86 0.51 -0.43
N GLU A 43 -7.88 0.89 -1.26
CA GLU A 43 -6.51 0.52 -0.93
C GLU A 43 -6.38 0.86 0.55
N ASP A 44 -6.22 -0.16 1.40
CA ASP A 44 -5.94 0.02 2.81
C ASP A 44 -4.57 0.70 2.86
N PHE A 45 -4.58 2.01 2.64
CA PHE A 45 -3.46 2.89 2.76
C PHE A 45 -3.23 2.98 4.27
N ILE A 46 -2.61 1.92 4.81
CA ILE A 46 -1.99 1.99 6.13
C ILE A 46 -0.97 3.10 5.98
N GLU A 47 -1.28 4.26 6.54
CA GLU A 47 -0.43 5.42 6.48
C GLU A 47 0.88 5.09 7.21
N ARG A 48 1.91 4.76 6.42
CA ARG A 48 3.22 4.32 6.90
C ARG A 48 4.04 5.53 7.31
N TRP A 49 4.87 5.34 8.32
CA TRP A 49 5.91 6.29 8.66
C TRP A 49 6.93 6.42 7.53
N ILE A 50 7.40 7.64 7.28
CA ILE A 50 8.46 7.91 6.31
C ILE A 50 9.71 8.33 7.09
N ILE A 51 10.88 7.87 6.65
CA ILE A 51 12.14 8.33 7.24
C ILE A 51 12.50 9.69 6.66
N SER A 52 12.58 10.72 7.51
CA SER A 52 12.98 12.08 7.12
C SER A 52 14.47 12.36 7.38
N GLY A 53 15.06 11.71 8.38
CA GLY A 53 16.43 11.98 8.81
C GLY A 53 17.07 10.84 9.60
N VAL A 54 18.38 10.96 9.83
CA VAL A 54 19.17 9.99 10.63
C VAL A 54 20.17 10.72 11.50
N HIS A 55 20.38 10.21 12.72
CA HIS A 55 21.55 10.55 13.52
C HIS A 55 22.62 9.48 13.37
N LYS A 56 23.87 9.92 13.21
CA LYS A 56 25.03 9.04 13.10
C LYS A 56 26.00 9.29 14.24
N LYS A 57 26.45 8.21 14.88
CA LYS A 57 27.52 8.25 15.87
C LYS A 57 28.69 7.45 15.34
N ARG A 58 29.86 8.09 15.19
CA ARG A 58 31.07 7.49 14.60
C ARG A 58 30.82 6.84 13.23
N GLY A 59 30.05 7.51 12.37
CA GLY A 59 29.70 7.02 11.02
C GLY A 59 28.62 5.93 10.97
N VAL A 60 28.11 5.47 12.12
CA VAL A 60 27.06 4.45 12.19
C VAL A 60 25.73 5.11 12.54
N ILE A 61 24.68 4.82 11.75
CA ILE A 61 23.32 5.26 12.07
C ILE A 61 22.89 4.59 13.38
N PHE A 62 22.46 5.39 14.36
CA PHE A 62 21.95 4.87 15.64
C PHE A 62 20.47 5.22 15.87
N GLU A 63 19.97 6.29 15.25
CA GLU A 63 18.56 6.70 15.30
C GLU A 63 18.03 7.11 13.93
N TYR A 64 16.71 6.98 13.78
CA TYR A 64 15.93 7.40 12.62
C TYR A 64 14.85 8.38 13.05
N CYS A 65 14.69 9.45 12.28
CA CYS A 65 13.53 10.32 12.39
C CYS A 65 12.41 9.78 11.50
N LEU A 66 11.29 9.48 12.12
CA LEU A 66 10.07 9.01 11.47
C LEU A 66 9.04 10.14 11.46
N VAL A 67 8.52 10.44 10.29
CA VAL A 67 7.48 11.46 10.09
C VAL A 67 6.23 10.82 9.52
N LYS A 68 5.08 11.21 10.07
CA LYS A 68 3.74 10.84 9.61
C LYS A 68 2.80 12.03 9.81
N THR A 69 2.33 12.65 8.74
CA THR A 69 1.32 13.74 8.60
C THR A 69 1.34 14.91 9.60
N ARG A 70 1.34 14.68 10.91
CA ARG A 70 1.47 15.70 11.97
C ARG A 70 2.38 15.28 13.14
N GLU A 71 3.00 14.11 13.06
CA GLU A 71 3.85 13.55 14.09
C GLU A 71 5.26 13.32 13.55
N GLU A 72 6.23 13.71 14.37
CA GLU A 72 7.64 13.40 14.18
C GLU A 72 8.13 12.70 15.45
N LYS A 73 8.83 11.58 15.26
CA LYS A 73 9.49 10.90 16.37
C LYS A 73 10.85 10.35 15.99
N TRP A 74 11.77 10.44 16.94
CA TRP A 74 13.06 9.78 16.85
C TRP A 74 12.96 8.41 17.52
N VAL A 75 13.43 7.39 16.80
CA VAL A 75 13.46 6.02 17.30
C VAL A 75 14.84 5.41 17.10
N LEU A 76 15.21 4.48 17.98
CA LEU A 76 16.46 3.74 17.85
C LEU A 76 16.45 2.89 16.58
N LYS A 77 17.65 2.62 16.05
CA LYS A 77 17.85 1.78 14.86
C LYS A 77 17.21 0.40 14.97
N SER A 78 17.29 -0.24 16.14
CA SER A 78 16.68 -1.56 16.39
C SER A 78 15.16 -1.51 16.26
N GLU A 79 14.54 -0.49 16.87
CA GLU A 79 13.10 -0.26 16.83
C GLU A 79 12.64 0.08 15.40
N ALA A 80 13.34 0.97 14.70
CA ALA A 80 13.04 1.31 13.32
C ALA A 80 13.06 0.06 12.42
N VAL A 81 14.07 -0.81 12.57
CA VAL A 81 14.15 -2.06 11.81
C VAL A 81 12.97 -2.99 12.12
N HIS A 82 12.52 -3.05 13.38
CA HIS A 82 11.36 -3.84 13.77
C HIS A 82 10.07 -3.32 13.12
N LEU A 83 9.82 -2.02 13.20
CA LEU A 83 8.68 -1.36 12.57
C LEU A 83 8.66 -1.52 11.04
N ALA A 84 9.83 -1.49 10.40
CA ALA A 84 9.95 -1.74 8.96
C ALA A 84 9.59 -3.18 8.58
N LYS A 85 9.98 -4.18 9.39
CA LYS A 85 9.60 -5.59 9.18
C LYS A 85 8.08 -5.81 9.30
N GLN A 86 7.41 -5.01 10.11
CA GLN A 86 5.95 -5.01 10.26
C GLN A 86 5.22 -4.25 9.14
N GLY A 87 5.95 -3.65 8.20
CA GLY A 87 5.36 -2.85 7.13
C GLY A 87 4.83 -1.48 7.58
N LEU A 88 5.20 -1.03 8.78
CA LEU A 88 4.75 0.25 9.35
C LEU A 88 5.60 1.44 8.90
N ILE A 89 6.78 1.19 8.32
CA ILE A 89 7.67 2.21 7.76
C ILE A 89 7.81 1.97 6.25
N GLN A 90 7.69 3.03 5.46
CA GLN A 90 7.98 3.03 4.04
C GLN A 90 9.49 3.14 3.77
N ALA A 91 10.21 2.04 3.98
CA ALA A 91 11.65 1.97 3.76
C ALA A 91 12.09 0.60 3.24
N ASN A 92 13.22 0.57 2.54
CA ASN A 92 13.91 -0.65 2.17
C ASN A 92 14.80 -1.11 3.32
N LEU A 93 14.56 -2.32 3.84
CA LEU A 93 15.46 -2.96 4.79
C LEU A 93 16.69 -3.50 4.04
N VAL A 94 17.87 -3.01 4.39
CA VAL A 94 19.14 -3.52 3.90
C VAL A 94 19.75 -4.44 4.94
N GLN A 95 20.04 -5.68 4.54
CA GLN A 95 20.65 -6.70 5.40
C GLN A 95 22.03 -7.09 4.84
N PRO A 96 23.11 -6.40 5.27
CA PRO A 96 24.46 -6.77 4.88
C PRO A 96 24.87 -8.11 5.52
N SER A 97 25.68 -8.90 4.83
CA SER A 97 26.13 -10.21 5.31
C SER A 97 26.94 -10.19 6.61
N ARG A 98 27.58 -9.06 6.97
CA ARG A 98 28.45 -8.91 8.17
C ARG A 98 28.22 -7.62 8.96
N ARG A 99 27.14 -6.89 8.73
CA ARG A 99 26.87 -5.61 9.41
C ARG A 99 25.44 -5.54 9.91
N THR A 100 25.21 -4.70 10.92
CA THR A 100 23.87 -4.46 11.46
C THR A 100 22.93 -3.95 10.36
N PRO A 101 21.75 -4.56 10.19
CA PRO A 101 20.75 -4.13 9.21
C PRO A 101 20.42 -2.65 9.36
N TYR A 102 20.11 -1.98 8.26
CA TYR A 102 19.76 -0.57 8.28
C TYR A 102 18.70 -0.27 7.23
N LEU A 103 17.99 0.83 7.40
CA LEU A 103 16.94 1.25 6.50
C LEU A 103 17.49 2.20 5.42
N ARG A 104 16.91 2.14 4.21
CA ARG A 104 17.06 3.13 3.12
C ARG A 104 15.70 3.65 2.69
N PRO A 105 15.58 4.90 2.20
CA PRO A 105 14.30 5.41 1.69
C PRO A 105 13.83 4.58 0.49
N TYR A 106 12.50 4.52 0.29
CA TYR A 106 11.93 3.94 -0.92
C TYR A 106 12.23 4.85 -2.13
N LYS A 107 12.47 4.26 -3.31
CA LYS A 107 13.16 4.80 -4.52
C LYS A 107 12.67 6.11 -5.17
N ARG A 108 11.92 6.99 -4.48
CA ARG A 108 11.46 8.28 -5.00
C ARG A 108 11.82 9.52 -4.17
N LYS A 109 12.49 9.39 -3.01
CA LYS A 109 12.94 10.56 -2.22
C LYS A 109 14.35 10.41 -1.67
N CYS A 110 14.99 11.56 -1.54
CA CYS A 110 16.40 11.90 -1.33
C CYS A 110 17.18 11.03 -0.33
N SER A 111 18.50 11.04 -0.51
CA SER A 111 19.49 10.71 0.53
C SER A 111 19.08 11.28 1.88
N PHE A 112 19.22 10.49 2.95
CA PHE A 112 18.88 10.91 4.32
C PHE A 112 19.44 12.30 4.64
N ALA A 113 18.62 13.21 5.16
CA ALA A 113 19.12 14.38 5.85
C ALA A 113 19.95 13.86 7.04
N CYS A 114 21.26 14.12 6.99
CA CYS A 114 22.18 13.69 8.02
C CYS A 114 22.28 14.83 9.02
N LEU A 115 21.68 14.64 10.19
CA LEU A 115 21.88 15.53 11.32
C LEU A 115 23.07 14.95 12.11
N VAL A 116 24.13 15.76 12.25
CA VAL A 116 25.40 15.38 12.90
C VAL A 116 25.30 15.70 14.38
#